data_AF-A0A935M015-F1
#
_entry.id   AF-A0A935M015-F1
#
_cell.length_a   1.000
_cell.length_b   1.000
_cell.length_c   1.000
_cell.angle_alpha   90.00
_cell.angle_beta   90.00
_cell.angle_gamma   90.00
#
_symmetry.space_group_name_H-M   'P 1'
#
loop_
_entity.id
_entity.type
_entity.pdbx_description
1 polymer ?
#
loop_
_entity_poly.entity_id
_entity_poly.type
_entity_poly.pdbx_seq_one_letter_code
_entity_poly.pdbx_strand_id
1 'polypeptide(L)'
;MNVTIRLRVLANPGKADAYINFSEIKSAQDTLGVVMTDVDSQPDDDPLNDIGGEPGGPTDDEINDDGTVDEDDHDPAMINLYDLALRKVILTNGPYTLGQVIDFNISVYNQGTLPVKNVVVNDYIPVGYTYNAGDNAGVWTGAHPLVMHTYAPTLNPGDSFVVTLKLRLAPTQGGYTDWYNYSEIRSMQNPAGTDVSALDVDSDPNQDTPGERAVVPGSTNDNNITDITKVGDQDDHDPAGLSVFDLALRKTITTAGPYSYGQDIDFKIKVYNQGSVAAQNVNLVDYVPTGFQFIAGGVNTGWTYSAGNRQATRTLAGKLKPSDSAEVTIRLRLLANGATADAYTNLAEIKSAQDTTGAPGQDIDSNPDDDPNNDTGGEPGGPTDDEINQVPPIDEDDHDPAIINIFDLAIRKTLINPATGPYTYGQVHTFRVVVFNQGNMAATNISVNDYIPEGYSFSNNNGWTGGPNVAMNLINNTLQPGDSVELFINLTFNMVAVPSMKSWANYSEIAGANDDEWKPR
;
A
#
# COMPACT_ATOMS: atom_id res chain seq x y z
N MET A 1 59.35 -30.40 -29.36
CA MET A 1 59.70 -29.03 -28.92
C MET A 1 58.50 -28.51 -28.16
N ASN A 2 58.65 -27.85 -27.01
CA ASN A 2 57.48 -27.35 -26.29
C ASN A 2 57.29 -25.87 -26.63
N VAL A 3 56.18 -25.55 -27.28
CA VAL A 3 55.71 -24.18 -27.48
C VAL A 3 54.67 -23.89 -26.40
N THR A 4 54.74 -22.72 -25.77
CA THR A 4 53.76 -22.32 -24.75
C THR A 4 53.21 -20.96 -25.15
N ILE A 5 51.90 -20.91 -25.38
CA ILE A 5 51.15 -19.68 -25.56
C ILE A 5 50.45 -19.31 -24.26
N ARG A 6 50.28 -18.01 -24.01
CA ARG A 6 49.50 -17.51 -22.87
C ARG A 6 48.37 -16.66 -23.41
N LEU A 7 47.16 -17.15 -23.24
CA LEU A 7 45.93 -16.47 -23.63
C LEU A 7 45.26 -15.87 -22.40
N ARG A 8 44.50 -14.79 -22.62
CA ARG A 8 43.59 -14.24 -21.62
C ARG A 8 42.19 -14.65 -22.03
N VAL A 9 41.49 -15.32 -21.14
CA VAL A 9 40.07 -15.64 -21.30
C VAL A 9 39.29 -14.33 -21.28
N LEU A 10 38.49 -14.11 -22.31
CA LEU A 10 37.49 -13.04 -22.32
C LEU A 10 36.17 -13.66 -21.86
N ALA A 11 35.49 -12.99 -20.94
CA ALA A 11 34.18 -13.41 -20.51
C ALA A 11 33.14 -13.11 -21.61
N ASN A 12 32.17 -14.00 -21.73
CA ASN A 12 31.05 -13.94 -22.68
C ASN A 12 31.43 -13.53 -24.13
N PRO A 13 32.23 -14.35 -24.84
CA PRO A 13 32.63 -14.07 -26.22
C PRO A 13 31.49 -14.23 -27.24
N GLY A 14 30.26 -14.55 -26.80
CA GLY A 14 29.07 -14.68 -27.61
C GLY A 14 28.85 -16.04 -28.28
N LYS A 15 29.82 -16.97 -28.18
CA LYS A 15 29.72 -18.37 -28.63
C LYS A 15 30.70 -19.28 -27.87
N ALA A 16 30.36 -20.55 -27.70
CA ALA A 16 31.18 -21.53 -26.99
C ALA A 16 32.51 -21.88 -27.71
N ASP A 17 32.53 -21.84 -29.04
CA ASP A 17 33.72 -22.11 -29.87
C ASP A 17 34.83 -21.06 -29.70
N ALA A 18 34.51 -19.88 -29.16
CA ALA A 18 35.49 -18.83 -28.90
C ALA A 18 36.50 -19.17 -27.78
N TYR A 19 36.28 -20.26 -27.04
CA TYR A 19 37.20 -20.78 -26.03
C TYR A 19 38.10 -21.89 -26.56
N ILE A 20 38.04 -22.20 -27.86
CA ILE A 20 38.90 -23.18 -28.52
C ILE A 20 40.12 -22.46 -29.10
N ASN A 21 41.31 -22.95 -28.75
CA ASN A 21 42.56 -22.54 -29.37
C ASN A 21 43.08 -23.68 -30.25
N PHE A 22 43.21 -23.40 -31.53
CA PHE A 22 43.80 -24.30 -32.50
C PHE A 22 45.33 -24.11 -32.59
N SER A 23 46.07 -25.20 -32.73
CA SER A 23 47.49 -25.21 -33.04
C SER A 23 47.73 -26.03 -34.28
N GLU A 24 48.55 -25.54 -35.21
CA GLU A 24 48.83 -26.22 -36.48
C GLU A 24 50.32 -26.26 -36.80
N ILE A 25 50.76 -27.37 -37.39
CA ILE A 25 52.06 -27.46 -38.05
C ILE A 25 51.91 -26.96 -39.49
N LYS A 26 52.30 -25.71 -39.72
CA LYS A 26 52.21 -25.13 -41.07
C LYS A 26 53.14 -25.70 -42.13
N SER A 27 54.34 -26.12 -41.72
CA SER A 27 55.33 -26.70 -42.63
C SER A 27 56.49 -27.28 -41.85
N ALA A 28 57.12 -28.33 -42.40
CA ALA A 28 58.38 -28.87 -41.93
C ALA A 28 59.46 -28.73 -43.00
N GLN A 29 60.71 -28.49 -42.58
CA GLN A 29 61.88 -28.46 -43.48
C GLN A 29 62.99 -29.35 -42.94
N ASP A 30 63.76 -29.97 -43.83
CA ASP A 30 64.94 -30.72 -43.45
C ASP A 30 66.12 -29.79 -43.08
N THR A 31 67.26 -30.40 -42.72
CA THR A 31 68.48 -29.65 -42.34
C THR A 31 69.11 -28.83 -43.50
N LEU A 32 68.65 -29.02 -44.73
CA LEU A 32 69.05 -28.28 -45.92
C LEU A 32 68.04 -27.19 -46.32
N GLY A 33 66.94 -27.05 -45.56
CA GLY A 33 65.88 -26.07 -45.81
C GLY A 33 64.90 -26.48 -46.91
N VAL A 34 64.85 -27.77 -47.27
CA VAL A 34 63.86 -28.30 -48.23
C VAL A 34 62.58 -28.61 -47.47
N VAL A 35 61.44 -28.08 -47.95
CA VAL A 35 60.12 -28.41 -47.40
C VAL A 35 59.83 -29.89 -47.61
N MET A 36 59.45 -30.56 -46.53
CA MET A 36 59.10 -31.97 -46.52
C MET A 36 57.57 -32.11 -46.56
N THR A 37 57.09 -33.14 -47.23
CA THR A 37 55.68 -33.56 -47.14
C THR A 37 55.54 -34.47 -45.93
N ASP A 38 54.48 -34.28 -45.16
CA ASP A 38 54.11 -35.27 -44.17
C ASP A 38 53.53 -36.53 -44.82
N VAL A 39 53.56 -37.65 -44.12
CA VAL A 39 53.10 -38.93 -44.66
C VAL A 39 51.60 -39.09 -44.53
N ASP A 40 51.06 -38.63 -43.42
CA ASP A 40 49.71 -38.85 -42.93
C ASP A 40 48.88 -37.56 -42.78
N SER A 41 49.51 -36.38 -42.77
CA SER A 41 48.82 -35.09 -42.54
C SER A 41 49.07 -34.04 -43.65
N GLN A 42 48.28 -32.95 -43.70
CA GLN A 42 48.44 -31.86 -44.67
C GLN A 42 48.81 -30.51 -44.04
N PRO A 43 50.10 -30.30 -43.71
CA PRO A 43 50.56 -29.07 -43.05
C PRO A 43 50.14 -27.76 -43.75
N ASP A 44 49.26 -26.97 -43.12
CA ASP A 44 48.86 -25.65 -43.61
C ASP A 44 48.54 -24.59 -42.51
N ASP A 45 47.72 -23.60 -42.82
CA ASP A 45 47.39 -22.49 -41.91
C ASP A 45 45.89 -22.17 -41.82
N ASP A 46 45.05 -23.16 -42.13
CA ASP A 46 43.60 -23.09 -42.10
C ASP A 46 42.99 -24.15 -41.16
N PRO A 47 42.78 -23.82 -39.86
CA PRO A 47 42.37 -24.79 -38.82
C PRO A 47 40.90 -25.25 -38.94
N LEU A 48 40.29 -25.01 -40.09
CA LEU A 48 38.92 -25.37 -40.41
C LEU A 48 38.87 -26.40 -41.56
N ASN A 49 40.02 -26.83 -42.08
CA ASN A 49 40.12 -27.78 -43.19
C ASN A 49 40.60 -29.18 -42.78
N ASP A 50 40.97 -29.37 -41.50
CA ASP A 50 41.42 -30.65 -40.96
C ASP A 50 40.26 -31.57 -40.57
N ILE A 51 40.52 -32.88 -40.59
CA ILE A 51 39.61 -33.91 -40.06
C ILE A 51 39.99 -34.22 -38.61
N GLY A 52 39.00 -34.42 -37.74
CA GLY A 52 39.24 -34.87 -36.37
C GLY A 52 39.54 -33.74 -35.38
N GLY A 53 40.26 -34.07 -34.31
CA GLY A 53 40.74 -33.12 -33.31
C GLY A 53 39.71 -32.55 -32.34
N GLU A 54 38.39 -32.59 -32.62
CA GLU A 54 37.36 -31.93 -31.81
C GLU A 54 37.59 -31.99 -30.28
N PRO A 55 37.67 -30.85 -29.56
CA PRO A 55 38.08 -30.84 -28.15
C PRO A 55 37.24 -31.75 -27.26
N GLY A 56 37.90 -32.62 -26.50
CA GLY A 56 37.28 -33.64 -25.64
C GLY A 56 36.58 -34.77 -26.40
N GLY A 57 36.72 -34.82 -27.72
CA GLY A 57 36.21 -35.87 -28.60
C GLY A 57 37.05 -37.15 -28.57
N PRO A 58 36.62 -38.19 -29.32
CA PRO A 58 37.35 -39.47 -29.38
C PRO A 58 38.66 -39.38 -30.19
N THR A 59 38.88 -38.31 -30.92
CA THR A 59 40.07 -38.02 -31.73
C THR A 59 40.89 -36.84 -31.17
N ASP A 60 40.52 -36.32 -29.99
CA ASP A 60 41.28 -35.28 -29.28
C ASP A 60 42.64 -35.83 -28.82
N ASP A 61 43.71 -35.07 -29.02
CA ASP A 61 45.11 -35.46 -28.79
C ASP A 61 45.56 -36.75 -29.55
N GLU A 62 44.92 -37.14 -30.66
CA GLU A 62 45.30 -38.33 -31.43
C GLU A 62 46.56 -38.05 -32.29
N ILE A 63 47.46 -39.03 -32.40
CA ILE A 63 48.76 -38.83 -33.07
C ILE A 63 49.28 -40.08 -33.80
N ASN A 64 48.49 -41.15 -33.87
CA ASN A 64 48.98 -42.44 -34.38
C ASN A 64 48.00 -43.17 -35.30
N ASP A 65 47.00 -42.46 -35.82
CA ASP A 65 45.95 -43.03 -36.65
C ASP A 65 46.27 -43.02 -38.16
N ASP A 66 47.47 -42.55 -38.55
CA ASP A 66 47.97 -42.50 -39.93
C ASP A 66 47.04 -41.64 -40.84
N GLY A 67 46.47 -40.57 -40.29
CA GLY A 67 45.70 -39.57 -41.05
C GLY A 67 44.27 -40.01 -41.39
N THR A 68 43.68 -40.92 -40.61
CA THR A 68 42.43 -41.60 -41.02
C THR A 68 41.17 -40.98 -40.43
N VAL A 69 41.22 -40.58 -39.17
CA VAL A 69 40.15 -39.94 -38.42
C VAL A 69 40.58 -38.61 -37.82
N ASP A 70 41.89 -38.34 -37.78
CA ASP A 70 42.56 -37.15 -37.29
C ASP A 70 43.75 -36.80 -38.20
N GLU A 71 44.01 -35.52 -38.45
CA GLU A 71 45.29 -35.05 -39.01
C GLU A 71 46.16 -34.57 -37.83
N ASP A 72 47.25 -35.28 -37.55
CA ASP A 72 48.07 -35.10 -36.34
C ASP A 72 48.92 -33.80 -36.34
N ASP A 73 48.79 -32.99 -37.39
CA ASP A 73 49.35 -31.66 -37.49
C ASP A 73 48.42 -30.55 -36.99
N HIS A 74 47.16 -30.84 -36.69
CA HIS A 74 46.16 -29.93 -36.17
C HIS A 74 45.61 -30.41 -34.81
N ASP A 75 45.66 -29.55 -33.79
CA ASP A 75 45.17 -29.90 -32.45
C ASP A 75 44.45 -28.73 -31.75
N PRO A 76 43.16 -28.86 -31.39
CA PRO A 76 42.40 -27.85 -30.69
C PRO A 76 42.30 -28.09 -29.17
N ALA A 77 42.59 -27.05 -28.39
CA ALA A 77 42.41 -27.08 -26.94
C ALA A 77 41.29 -26.13 -26.49
N MET A 78 40.30 -26.66 -25.76
CA MET A 78 39.18 -25.86 -25.22
C MET A 78 39.37 -25.52 -23.73
N ILE A 79 38.99 -24.30 -23.33
CA ILE A 79 38.91 -23.92 -21.92
C ILE A 79 37.56 -24.34 -21.35
N ASN A 80 37.60 -25.12 -20.27
CA ASN A 80 36.44 -25.65 -19.57
C ASN A 80 35.91 -24.67 -18.52
N LEU A 81 34.67 -24.20 -18.69
CA LEU A 81 34.01 -23.21 -17.84
C LEU A 81 32.57 -23.63 -17.53
N TYR A 82 32.17 -23.42 -16.28
CA TYR A 82 30.76 -23.34 -15.90
C TYR A 82 30.40 -21.87 -15.77
N ASP A 83 29.27 -21.48 -16.35
CA ASP A 83 28.84 -20.09 -16.44
C ASP A 83 27.34 -20.13 -16.77
N LEU A 84 26.50 -19.78 -15.79
CA LEU A 84 25.05 -19.67 -15.94
C LEU A 84 24.57 -18.25 -15.63
N ALA A 85 23.80 -17.69 -16.57
CA ALA A 85 23.13 -16.41 -16.37
C ALA A 85 21.61 -16.58 -16.24
N LEU A 86 20.94 -15.63 -15.59
CA LEU A 86 19.51 -15.59 -15.35
C LEU A 86 18.92 -14.24 -15.81
N ARG A 87 17.72 -14.29 -16.39
CA ARG A 87 16.92 -13.11 -16.69
C ARG A 87 15.46 -13.31 -16.27
N LYS A 88 14.85 -12.31 -15.67
CA LYS A 88 13.47 -12.30 -15.22
C LYS A 88 12.67 -11.16 -15.83
N VAL A 89 11.52 -11.48 -16.43
CA VAL A 89 10.61 -10.48 -17.00
C VAL A 89 9.17 -10.72 -16.58
N ILE A 90 8.42 -9.65 -16.42
CA ILE A 90 6.96 -9.71 -16.28
C ILE A 90 6.31 -9.87 -17.66
N LEU A 91 5.36 -10.79 -17.78
CA LEU A 91 4.54 -10.95 -18.99
C LEU A 91 3.17 -10.28 -18.90
N THR A 92 2.70 -10.02 -17.68
CA THR A 92 1.37 -9.45 -17.46
C THR A 92 1.46 -7.93 -17.53
N ASN A 93 0.83 -7.32 -18.54
CA ASN A 93 0.75 -5.87 -18.66
C ASN A 93 -0.39 -5.31 -17.79
N GLY A 94 -0.22 -4.09 -17.30
CA GLY A 94 -1.27 -3.36 -16.58
C GLY A 94 -2.41 -2.86 -17.49
N PRO A 95 -3.45 -2.24 -16.89
CA PRO A 95 -3.60 -1.93 -15.47
C PRO A 95 -3.78 -3.20 -14.61
N TYR A 96 -3.41 -3.09 -13.34
CA TYR A 96 -3.45 -4.21 -12.40
C TYR A 96 -4.62 -4.09 -11.43
N THR A 97 -5.10 -5.21 -10.92
CA THR A 97 -6.11 -5.26 -9.85
C THR A 97 -5.66 -6.22 -8.77
N LEU A 98 -5.99 -5.94 -7.50
CA LEU A 98 -5.66 -6.86 -6.40
C LEU A 98 -6.22 -8.28 -6.64
N GLY A 99 -5.44 -9.29 -6.24
CA GLY A 99 -5.75 -10.71 -6.47
C GLY A 99 -5.50 -11.22 -7.89
N GLN A 100 -5.18 -10.34 -8.85
CA GLN A 100 -4.80 -10.73 -10.22
C GLN A 100 -3.57 -11.63 -10.20
N VAL A 101 -3.56 -12.65 -11.07
CA VAL A 101 -2.37 -13.48 -11.32
C VAL A 101 -1.41 -12.72 -12.24
N ILE A 102 -0.18 -12.56 -11.78
CA ILE A 102 0.95 -11.95 -12.46
C ILE A 102 1.93 -13.05 -12.84
N ASP A 103 2.21 -13.14 -14.14
CA ASP A 103 3.13 -14.09 -14.72
C ASP A 103 4.53 -13.50 -14.87
N PHE A 104 5.52 -14.16 -14.25
CA PHE A 104 6.95 -13.87 -14.37
C PHE A 104 7.62 -14.98 -15.16
N ASN A 105 8.36 -14.63 -16.21
CA ASN A 105 9.20 -15.57 -16.95
C ASN A 105 10.65 -15.43 -16.50
N ILE A 106 11.22 -16.55 -16.07
CA ILE A 106 12.61 -16.66 -15.65
C ILE A 106 13.33 -17.53 -16.67
N SER A 107 14.31 -16.95 -17.35
CA SER A 107 15.14 -17.59 -18.37
C SER A 107 16.52 -17.86 -17.77
N VAL A 108 17.04 -19.06 -17.94
CA VAL A 108 18.42 -19.41 -17.53
C VAL A 108 19.19 -19.86 -18.76
N TYR A 109 20.41 -19.37 -18.90
CA TYR A 109 21.30 -19.58 -20.05
C TYR A 109 22.57 -20.30 -19.60
N ASN A 110 23.00 -21.32 -20.34
CA ASN A 110 24.34 -21.86 -20.15
C ASN A 110 25.30 -21.17 -21.11
N GLN A 111 26.10 -20.23 -20.60
CA GLN A 111 27.09 -19.48 -21.38
C GLN A 111 28.49 -20.11 -21.31
N GLY A 112 28.66 -21.08 -20.41
CA GLY A 112 29.87 -21.87 -20.27
C GLY A 112 30.11 -22.86 -21.41
N THR A 113 31.22 -23.57 -21.30
CA THR A 113 31.65 -24.59 -22.27
C THR A 113 31.33 -26.00 -21.81
N LEU A 114 30.88 -26.16 -20.56
CA LEU A 114 30.51 -27.45 -19.99
C LEU A 114 28.98 -27.60 -19.84
N PRO A 115 28.43 -28.80 -20.09
CA PRO A 115 27.03 -29.07 -19.81
C PRO A 115 26.76 -29.14 -18.30
N VAL A 116 25.59 -28.68 -17.87
CA VAL A 116 25.10 -28.82 -16.48
C VAL A 116 23.74 -29.52 -16.45
N LYS A 117 23.29 -29.98 -15.29
CA LYS A 117 21.95 -30.54 -15.07
C LYS A 117 21.47 -30.20 -13.66
N ASN A 118 20.20 -30.50 -13.38
CA ASN A 118 19.58 -30.22 -12.08
C ASN A 118 19.81 -28.77 -11.64
N VAL A 119 19.63 -27.83 -12.57
CA VAL A 119 19.74 -26.39 -12.27
C VAL A 119 18.57 -26.01 -11.37
N VAL A 120 18.86 -25.42 -10.22
CA VAL A 120 17.86 -24.99 -9.25
C VAL A 120 17.80 -23.47 -9.26
N VAL A 121 16.59 -22.91 -9.29
CA VAL A 121 16.33 -21.47 -9.23
C VAL A 121 15.53 -21.18 -7.95
N ASN A 122 15.98 -20.20 -7.17
CA ASN A 122 15.24 -19.59 -6.07
C ASN A 122 14.41 -18.41 -6.61
N ASP A 123 13.25 -18.18 -6.00
CA ASP A 123 12.49 -16.93 -6.17
C ASP A 123 12.06 -16.35 -4.82
N TYR A 124 12.43 -15.08 -4.60
CA TYR A 124 12.18 -14.30 -3.39
C TYR A 124 10.93 -13.43 -3.58
N ILE A 125 9.81 -13.90 -3.05
CA ILE A 125 8.48 -13.29 -3.20
C ILE A 125 8.31 -12.18 -2.17
N PRO A 126 8.15 -10.90 -2.58
CA PRO A 126 7.92 -9.79 -1.67
C PRO A 126 6.44 -9.72 -1.24
N VAL A 127 6.15 -8.87 -0.26
CA VAL A 127 4.83 -8.79 0.39
C VAL A 127 3.69 -8.31 -0.51
N GLY A 128 3.99 -7.62 -1.62
CA GLY A 128 3.00 -7.25 -2.64
C GLY A 128 2.45 -8.44 -3.43
N TYR A 129 2.87 -9.67 -3.12
CA TYR A 129 2.31 -10.87 -3.74
C TYR A 129 2.02 -11.99 -2.73
N THR A 130 1.04 -12.82 -3.09
CA THR A 130 0.76 -14.10 -2.46
C THR A 130 1.12 -15.24 -3.41
N TYR A 131 1.61 -16.34 -2.84
CA TYR A 131 1.90 -17.57 -3.58
C TYR A 131 0.75 -18.56 -3.46
N ASN A 132 0.22 -19.01 -4.60
CA ASN A 132 -0.75 -20.10 -4.67
C ASN A 132 -0.10 -21.34 -5.31
N ALA A 133 -0.02 -22.43 -4.55
CA ALA A 133 0.59 -23.68 -5.02
C ALA A 133 -0.22 -24.37 -6.14
N GLY A 134 -1.53 -24.12 -6.23
CA GLY A 134 -2.38 -24.65 -7.30
C GLY A 134 -2.09 -23.99 -8.65
N ASP A 135 -1.85 -22.68 -8.66
CA ASP A 135 -1.47 -21.92 -9.88
C ASP A 135 -0.10 -22.37 -10.42
N ASN A 136 0.77 -22.92 -9.56
CA ASN A 136 2.14 -23.34 -9.89
C ASN A 136 2.35 -24.87 -9.79
N ALA A 137 1.26 -25.65 -9.84
CA ALA A 137 1.30 -27.08 -9.54
C ALA A 137 2.28 -27.84 -10.46
N GLY A 138 3.23 -28.56 -9.83
CA GLY A 138 4.21 -29.38 -10.56
C GLY A 138 5.37 -28.59 -11.18
N VAL A 139 5.40 -27.26 -11.03
CA VAL A 139 6.47 -26.39 -11.55
C VAL A 139 7.34 -25.84 -10.42
N TRP A 140 6.71 -25.22 -9.42
CA TRP A 140 7.40 -24.63 -8.27
C TRP A 140 7.09 -25.40 -6.98
N THR A 141 8.06 -25.43 -6.08
CA THR A 141 7.94 -26.01 -4.73
C THR A 141 8.26 -24.96 -3.67
N GLY A 142 7.76 -25.13 -2.45
CA GLY A 142 7.93 -24.15 -1.37
C GLY A 142 6.68 -23.31 -1.13
N ALA A 143 6.86 -22.16 -0.48
CA ALA A 143 5.80 -21.20 -0.14
C ALA A 143 6.41 -19.80 0.10
N HIS A 144 5.58 -18.75 0.07
CA HIS A 144 6.03 -17.39 0.42
C HIS A 144 6.82 -17.38 1.74
N PRO A 145 8.00 -16.71 1.82
CA PRO A 145 8.57 -15.80 0.80
C PRO A 145 9.56 -16.44 -0.18
N LEU A 146 9.76 -17.77 -0.16
CA LEU A 146 10.78 -18.44 -0.98
C LEU A 146 10.23 -19.69 -1.66
N VAL A 147 10.28 -19.71 -2.99
CA VAL A 147 9.94 -20.89 -3.80
C VAL A 147 11.13 -21.32 -4.65
N MET A 148 11.14 -22.58 -5.07
CA MET A 148 12.22 -23.19 -5.84
C MET A 148 11.69 -23.96 -7.04
N HIS A 149 12.39 -23.84 -8.16
CA HIS A 149 12.21 -24.65 -9.35
C HIS A 149 13.48 -25.47 -9.63
N THR A 150 13.33 -26.73 -10.07
CA THR A 150 14.46 -27.57 -10.49
C THR A 150 14.27 -28.00 -11.94
N TYR A 151 15.18 -27.55 -12.80
CA TYR A 151 15.30 -28.03 -14.17
C TYR A 151 16.21 -29.27 -14.19
N ALA A 152 15.59 -30.44 -14.18
CA ALA A 152 16.29 -31.73 -14.14
C ALA A 152 17.09 -32.09 -15.41
N PRO A 153 16.64 -31.75 -16.64
CA PRO A 153 17.40 -32.10 -17.85
C PRO A 153 18.80 -31.48 -17.90
N THR A 154 19.64 -32.05 -18.76
CA THR A 154 20.93 -31.45 -19.11
C THR A 154 20.70 -30.19 -19.94
N LEU A 155 21.38 -29.10 -19.57
CA LEU A 155 21.46 -27.84 -20.28
C LEU A 155 22.87 -27.75 -20.91
N ASN A 156 22.97 -27.91 -22.22
CA ASN A 156 24.26 -27.90 -22.91
C ASN A 156 24.75 -26.46 -23.12
N PRO A 157 26.04 -26.26 -23.44
CA PRO A 157 26.58 -24.96 -23.83
C PRO A 157 25.72 -24.28 -24.91
N GLY A 158 25.35 -23.02 -24.69
CA GLY A 158 24.51 -22.22 -25.58
C GLY A 158 23.00 -22.49 -25.49
N ASP A 159 22.57 -23.54 -24.77
CA ASP A 159 21.15 -23.79 -24.52
C ASP A 159 20.59 -22.84 -23.45
N SER A 160 19.27 -22.68 -23.45
CA SER A 160 18.53 -22.01 -22.39
C SER A 160 17.22 -22.73 -22.09
N PHE A 161 16.68 -22.49 -20.90
CA PHE A 161 15.30 -22.87 -20.57
C PHE A 161 14.55 -21.67 -19.98
N VAL A 162 13.22 -21.74 -20.02
CA VAL A 162 12.33 -20.75 -19.41
C VAL A 162 11.36 -21.45 -18.48
N VAL A 163 11.18 -20.90 -17.28
CA VAL A 163 10.15 -21.31 -16.33
C VAL A 163 9.26 -20.11 -15.98
N THR A 164 7.95 -20.33 -15.93
CA THR A 164 6.99 -19.29 -15.51
C THR A 164 6.65 -19.46 -14.03
N LEU A 165 6.73 -18.38 -13.27
CA LEU A 165 6.20 -18.26 -11.91
C LEU A 165 4.93 -17.41 -11.93
N LYS A 166 3.88 -17.90 -11.26
CA LYS A 166 2.58 -17.21 -11.14
C LYS A 166 2.37 -16.74 -9.71
N LEU A 167 2.29 -15.43 -9.51
CA LEU A 167 2.06 -14.80 -8.21
C LEU A 167 0.74 -14.02 -8.22
N ARG A 168 0.03 -13.92 -7.09
CA ARG A 168 -1.20 -13.13 -7.00
C ARG A 168 -0.94 -11.81 -6.31
N LEU A 169 -1.32 -10.70 -6.93
CA LEU A 169 -1.13 -9.37 -6.39
C LEU A 169 -1.85 -9.19 -5.05
N ALA A 170 -1.21 -8.56 -4.07
CA ALA A 170 -1.71 -8.42 -2.71
C ALA A 170 -1.55 -6.98 -2.20
N PRO A 171 -2.46 -6.49 -1.33
CA PRO A 171 -2.35 -5.15 -0.77
C PRO A 171 -1.16 -5.05 0.19
N THR A 172 -0.61 -3.84 0.33
CA THR A 172 0.53 -3.56 1.21
C THR A 172 0.51 -2.11 1.69
N GLN A 173 1.36 -1.79 2.68
CA GLN A 173 1.68 -0.41 3.08
C GLN A 173 2.60 0.29 2.07
N GLY A 174 3.10 -0.46 1.08
CA GLY A 174 3.67 0.08 -0.13
C GLY A 174 5.13 0.48 -0.07
N GLY A 175 5.57 1.04 -1.18
CA GLY A 175 6.98 1.30 -1.44
C GLY A 175 7.51 0.51 -2.63
N TYR A 176 8.69 0.91 -3.10
CA TYR A 176 9.32 0.29 -4.27
C TYR A 176 9.53 -1.22 -4.10
N THR A 177 10.03 -1.64 -2.93
CA THR A 177 10.51 -3.00 -2.70
C THR A 177 9.40 -4.04 -2.57
N ASP A 178 8.19 -3.62 -2.23
CA ASP A 178 7.06 -4.53 -2.04
C ASP A 178 6.62 -5.18 -3.34
N TRP A 179 6.95 -4.54 -4.46
CA TRP A 179 6.58 -4.97 -5.80
C TRP A 179 7.77 -5.53 -6.60
N TYR A 180 8.98 -5.56 -6.04
CA TYR A 180 10.20 -6.06 -6.69
C TYR A 180 10.46 -7.51 -6.31
N ASN A 181 10.26 -8.41 -7.27
CA ASN A 181 10.40 -9.84 -7.09
C ASN A 181 11.68 -10.34 -7.76
N TYR A 182 12.55 -10.98 -6.98
CA TYR A 182 13.88 -11.38 -7.42
C TYR A 182 13.94 -12.89 -7.65
N SER A 183 14.63 -13.32 -8.69
CA SER A 183 15.01 -14.72 -8.88
C SER A 183 16.52 -14.86 -8.94
N GLU A 184 17.02 -16.01 -8.54
CA GLU A 184 18.45 -16.28 -8.45
C GLU A 184 18.74 -17.75 -8.77
N ILE A 185 19.82 -18.03 -9.48
CA ILE A 185 20.32 -19.39 -9.62
C ILE A 185 20.82 -19.85 -8.25
N ARG A 186 20.25 -20.95 -7.77
CA ARG A 186 20.61 -21.53 -6.48
C ARG A 186 21.82 -22.45 -6.61
N SER A 187 21.79 -23.33 -7.61
CA SER A 187 22.79 -24.37 -7.75
C SER A 187 22.72 -25.06 -9.11
N MET A 188 23.82 -25.67 -9.53
CA MET A 188 23.89 -26.58 -10.67
C MET A 188 24.78 -27.80 -10.41
N GLN A 189 24.57 -28.86 -11.18
CA GLN A 189 25.41 -30.07 -11.14
C GLN A 189 26.02 -30.35 -12.51
N ASN A 190 27.21 -30.94 -12.53
CA ASN A 190 27.77 -31.51 -13.76
C ASN A 190 27.01 -32.80 -14.17
N PRO A 191 27.28 -33.39 -15.35
CA PRO A 191 26.59 -34.61 -15.80
C PRO A 191 26.79 -35.81 -14.87
N ALA A 192 27.89 -35.86 -14.12
CA ALA A 192 28.16 -36.88 -13.11
C ALA A 192 27.33 -36.70 -11.81
N GLY A 193 26.64 -35.57 -11.66
CA GLY A 193 25.81 -35.25 -10.48
C GLY A 193 26.59 -34.60 -9.34
N THR A 194 27.83 -34.15 -9.56
CA THR A 194 28.58 -33.35 -8.61
C THR A 194 28.12 -31.90 -8.67
N ASP A 195 27.91 -31.29 -7.51
CA ASP A 195 27.64 -29.85 -7.40
C ASP A 195 28.85 -29.05 -7.89
N VAL A 196 28.60 -28.14 -8.83
CA VAL A 196 29.62 -27.28 -9.44
C VAL A 196 29.26 -25.79 -9.33
N SER A 197 28.28 -25.45 -8.49
CA SER A 197 27.75 -24.09 -8.35
C SER A 197 28.85 -23.06 -8.01
N ALA A 198 29.77 -23.43 -7.13
CA ALA A 198 30.89 -22.56 -6.74
C ALA A 198 31.97 -22.38 -7.82
N LEU A 199 31.83 -23.08 -8.96
CA LEU A 199 32.72 -22.97 -10.11
C LEU A 199 32.14 -22.09 -11.21
N ASP A 200 30.97 -21.48 -10.98
CA ASP A 200 30.50 -20.41 -11.84
C ASP A 200 31.55 -19.28 -11.90
N VAL A 201 31.85 -18.81 -13.11
CA VAL A 201 33.07 -18.04 -13.39
C VAL A 201 32.95 -16.59 -12.93
N ASP A 202 31.76 -16.02 -13.03
CA ASP A 202 31.44 -14.61 -12.75
C ASP A 202 30.28 -14.43 -11.77
N SER A 203 29.57 -15.50 -11.41
CA SER A 203 28.53 -15.44 -10.38
C SER A 203 28.88 -16.23 -9.11
N ASP A 204 28.26 -15.88 -7.99
CA ASP A 204 28.28 -16.65 -6.75
C ASP A 204 26.85 -17.08 -6.39
N PRO A 205 26.38 -18.24 -6.91
CA PRO A 205 25.00 -18.70 -6.71
C PRO A 205 24.54 -18.80 -5.26
N ASN A 206 23.27 -18.49 -5.02
CA ASN A 206 22.56 -18.59 -3.73
C ASN A 206 23.15 -17.69 -2.62
N GLN A 207 23.49 -16.44 -2.95
CA GLN A 207 23.98 -15.45 -1.99
C GLN A 207 22.96 -14.33 -1.72
N ASP A 208 22.17 -13.91 -2.72
CA ASP A 208 21.18 -12.84 -2.61
C ASP A 208 21.75 -11.58 -1.91
N THR A 209 22.91 -11.15 -2.39
CA THR A 209 23.72 -10.13 -1.74
C THR A 209 23.06 -8.74 -1.78
N PRO A 210 23.45 -7.80 -0.90
CA PRO A 210 23.02 -6.41 -1.04
C PRO A 210 23.44 -5.76 -2.36
N GLY A 211 24.46 -6.28 -3.04
CA GLY A 211 24.87 -5.83 -4.38
C GLY A 211 23.86 -6.25 -5.43
N GLU A 212 23.44 -7.51 -5.40
CA GLU A 212 22.41 -8.07 -6.29
C GLU A 212 21.06 -7.37 -6.07
N ARG A 213 20.64 -7.21 -4.80
CA ARG A 213 19.41 -6.49 -4.44
C ARG A 213 19.44 -4.98 -4.72
N ALA A 214 20.60 -4.42 -5.08
CA ALA A 214 20.68 -3.02 -5.52
C ALA A 214 20.27 -2.84 -6.99
N VAL A 215 20.25 -3.93 -7.77
CA VAL A 215 19.67 -3.97 -9.12
C VAL A 215 18.15 -3.92 -8.97
N VAL A 216 17.52 -2.96 -9.62
CA VAL A 216 16.05 -2.76 -9.53
C VAL A 216 15.44 -2.81 -10.94
N PRO A 217 14.14 -3.15 -11.06
CA PRO A 217 13.47 -3.16 -12.36
C PRO A 217 13.66 -1.84 -13.12
N GLY A 218 14.00 -1.94 -14.40
CA GLY A 218 14.28 -0.82 -15.30
C GLY A 218 15.65 -0.14 -15.11
N SER A 219 16.50 -0.62 -14.19
CA SER A 219 17.88 -0.13 -14.06
C SER A 219 18.77 -0.60 -15.22
N THR A 220 20.01 -0.10 -15.30
CA THR A 220 20.92 -0.46 -16.41
C THR A 220 21.36 -1.93 -16.39
N ASN A 221 21.37 -2.55 -15.22
CA ASN A 221 21.76 -3.93 -15.02
C ASN A 221 20.54 -4.87 -14.94
N ASP A 222 19.32 -4.32 -14.97
CA ASP A 222 18.11 -5.15 -15.09
C ASP A 222 18.15 -5.90 -16.43
N ASN A 223 17.86 -7.20 -16.40
CA ASN A 223 17.92 -8.13 -17.53
C ASN A 223 19.32 -8.34 -18.14
N ASN A 224 20.39 -7.99 -17.41
CA ASN A 224 21.75 -8.15 -17.88
C ASN A 224 22.24 -9.59 -17.67
N ILE A 225 22.50 -10.28 -18.77
CA ILE A 225 23.06 -11.65 -18.78
C ILE A 225 24.53 -11.65 -19.20
N THR A 226 25.22 -10.52 -19.02
CA THR A 226 26.58 -10.31 -19.55
C THR A 226 27.49 -9.64 -18.53
N ASP A 227 27.08 -9.57 -17.26
CA ASP A 227 28.02 -9.19 -16.21
C ASP A 227 29.11 -10.27 -16.13
N ILE A 228 30.31 -9.85 -15.79
CA ILE A 228 31.50 -10.72 -15.75
C ILE A 228 32.19 -10.61 -14.39
N THR A 229 31.49 -10.09 -13.39
CA THR A 229 32.03 -9.75 -12.09
C THR A 229 31.20 -10.36 -10.98
N LYS A 230 31.90 -10.99 -10.02
CA LYS A 230 31.33 -11.50 -8.75
C LYS A 230 30.99 -10.40 -7.75
N VAL A 231 30.55 -9.25 -8.24
CA VAL A 231 30.23 -8.06 -7.46
C VAL A 231 29.09 -7.31 -8.12
N GLY A 232 28.06 -6.95 -7.37
CA GLY A 232 26.94 -6.19 -7.92
C GLY A 232 25.89 -7.15 -8.46
N ASP A 233 25.64 -7.12 -9.77
CA ASP A 233 24.55 -7.85 -10.44
C ASP A 233 24.81 -9.36 -10.53
N GLN A 234 26.05 -9.76 -10.80
CA GLN A 234 26.52 -11.16 -10.91
C GLN A 234 25.80 -12.04 -11.95
N ASP A 235 24.92 -11.47 -12.77
CA ASP A 235 24.16 -12.07 -13.88
C ASP A 235 23.37 -13.37 -13.62
N ASP A 236 23.50 -14.01 -12.46
CA ASP A 236 22.73 -15.15 -11.98
C ASP A 236 21.49 -14.75 -11.15
N HIS A 237 21.32 -13.46 -10.91
CA HIS A 237 20.26 -12.85 -10.11
C HIS A 237 19.61 -11.70 -10.88
N ASP A 238 18.28 -11.65 -10.96
CA ASP A 238 17.58 -10.59 -11.71
C ASP A 238 16.24 -10.20 -11.06
N PRO A 239 15.94 -8.89 -10.93
CA PRO A 239 14.64 -8.41 -10.50
C PRO A 239 13.59 -8.42 -11.62
N ALA A 240 12.32 -8.47 -11.23
CA ALA A 240 11.23 -7.91 -12.03
C ALA A 240 10.16 -7.32 -11.10
N GLY A 241 9.54 -6.21 -11.50
CA GLY A 241 8.55 -5.56 -10.65
C GLY A 241 7.54 -4.69 -11.38
N LEU A 242 6.40 -4.47 -10.73
CA LEU A 242 5.27 -3.74 -11.29
C LEU A 242 5.35 -2.25 -10.98
N SER A 243 4.80 -1.44 -11.88
CA SER A 243 4.43 -0.06 -11.62
C SER A 243 2.99 -0.03 -11.08
N VAL A 244 2.84 0.16 -9.77
CA VAL A 244 1.55 0.24 -9.07
C VAL A 244 1.34 1.69 -8.63
N PHE A 245 0.17 2.22 -8.93
CA PHE A 245 -0.27 3.53 -8.45
C PHE A 245 -1.35 3.27 -7.41
N ASP A 246 -1.15 3.78 -6.20
CA ASP A 246 -1.96 3.43 -5.04
C ASP A 246 -1.80 4.55 -3.99
N LEU A 247 -2.91 5.22 -3.66
CA LEU A 247 -2.99 6.35 -2.73
C LEU A 247 -4.15 6.21 -1.73
N ALA A 248 -3.84 6.06 -0.44
CA ALA A 248 -4.84 6.21 0.61
C ALA A 248 -4.89 7.62 1.23
N LEU A 249 -5.99 7.93 1.89
CA LEU A 249 -6.28 9.15 2.62
C LEU A 249 -6.76 8.85 4.04
N ARG A 250 -6.29 9.65 5.00
CA ARG A 250 -6.78 9.65 6.38
C ARG A 250 -7.13 11.05 6.84
N LYS A 251 -8.21 11.20 7.59
CA LYS A 251 -8.69 12.45 8.14
C LYS A 251 -8.88 12.38 9.65
N THR A 252 -8.15 13.23 10.36
CA THR A 252 -8.17 13.27 11.84
C THR A 252 -8.50 14.66 12.37
N ILE A 253 -9.13 14.73 13.54
CA ILE A 253 -9.29 15.98 14.28
C ILE A 253 -8.05 16.21 15.15
N THR A 254 -7.47 17.40 15.07
CA THR A 254 -6.28 17.77 15.87
C THR A 254 -6.58 18.76 17.00
N THR A 255 -7.74 19.43 16.94
CA THR A 255 -8.20 20.30 18.02
C THR A 255 -8.80 19.45 19.14
N ALA A 256 -8.22 19.50 20.34
CA ALA A 256 -8.77 18.77 21.49
C ALA A 256 -10.08 19.40 22.01
N GLY A 257 -11.02 18.56 22.42
CA GLY A 257 -12.24 18.98 23.12
C GLY A 257 -12.01 19.35 24.60
N PRO A 258 -13.06 19.78 25.32
CA PRO A 258 -14.44 19.93 24.87
C PRO A 258 -14.61 21.08 23.88
N TYR A 259 -15.62 20.97 23.01
CA TYR A 259 -15.88 21.93 21.94
C TYR A 259 -16.92 22.98 22.34
N SER A 260 -16.83 24.17 21.76
CA SER A 260 -17.82 25.25 21.93
C SER A 260 -18.19 25.86 20.58
N TYR A 261 -19.47 26.21 20.39
CA TYR A 261 -19.89 26.89 19.17
C TYR A 261 -19.12 28.21 18.97
N GLY A 262 -18.70 28.46 17.73
CA GLY A 262 -17.81 29.56 17.36
C GLY A 262 -16.32 29.22 17.44
N GLN A 263 -15.94 28.07 18.01
CA GLN A 263 -14.56 27.59 18.01
C GLN A 263 -14.13 27.17 16.59
N ASP A 264 -12.85 27.41 16.28
CA ASP A 264 -12.24 26.89 15.06
C ASP A 264 -11.65 25.51 15.33
N ILE A 265 -11.99 24.54 14.48
CA ILE A 265 -11.59 23.13 14.57
C ILE A 265 -10.68 22.80 13.39
N ASP A 266 -9.51 22.25 13.71
CA ASP A 266 -8.52 21.79 12.72
C ASP A 266 -8.71 20.31 12.39
N PHE A 267 -9.05 20.05 11.13
CA PHE A 267 -9.04 18.73 10.51
C PHE A 267 -7.75 18.56 9.71
N LYS A 268 -7.02 17.50 9.99
CA LYS A 268 -5.80 17.11 9.28
C LYS A 268 -6.16 16.02 8.27
N ILE A 269 -5.82 16.24 7.01
CA ILE A 269 -5.96 15.28 5.92
C ILE A 269 -4.55 14.84 5.53
N LYS A 270 -4.29 13.54 5.56
CA LYS A 270 -3.01 12.93 5.23
C LYS A 270 -3.19 11.97 4.07
N VAL A 271 -2.38 12.14 3.03
CA VAL A 271 -2.34 11.22 1.88
C VAL A 271 -1.07 10.40 1.94
N TYR A 272 -1.19 9.10 1.69
CA TYR A 272 -0.12 8.13 1.63
C TYR A 272 0.08 7.69 0.18
N ASN A 273 1.30 7.36 -0.21
CA ASN A 273 1.56 6.67 -1.47
C ASN A 273 2.03 5.25 -1.19
N GLN A 274 1.13 4.29 -1.38
CA GLN A 274 1.36 2.87 -1.18
C GLN A 274 1.79 2.15 -2.48
N GLY A 275 1.76 2.87 -3.61
CA GLY A 275 2.25 2.37 -4.87
C GLY A 275 3.78 2.32 -4.98
N SER A 276 4.26 1.81 -6.11
CA SER A 276 5.66 1.95 -6.58
C SER A 276 5.87 3.14 -7.52
N VAL A 277 4.80 3.84 -7.90
CA VAL A 277 4.82 5.02 -8.77
C VAL A 277 4.66 6.29 -7.95
N ALA A 278 5.52 7.29 -8.20
CA ALA A 278 5.36 8.60 -7.56
C ALA A 278 4.12 9.33 -8.12
N ALA A 279 3.28 9.85 -7.23
CA ALA A 279 2.10 10.63 -7.56
C ALA A 279 2.40 12.13 -7.61
N GLN A 280 1.64 12.86 -8.42
CA GLN A 280 1.69 14.32 -8.52
C GLN A 280 0.30 14.87 -8.82
N ASN A 281 0.11 16.18 -8.63
CA ASN A 281 -1.19 16.84 -8.86
C ASN A 281 -2.35 16.14 -8.12
N VAL A 282 -2.10 15.64 -6.90
CA VAL A 282 -3.12 15.01 -6.05
C VAL A 282 -4.10 16.08 -5.62
N ASN A 283 -5.32 16.03 -6.16
CA ASN A 283 -6.41 16.95 -5.84
C ASN A 283 -7.25 16.34 -4.74
N LEU A 284 -7.50 17.12 -3.69
CA LEU A 284 -8.36 16.76 -2.57
C LEU A 284 -9.66 17.55 -2.65
N VAL A 285 -10.74 16.95 -2.16
CA VAL A 285 -11.98 17.64 -1.85
C VAL A 285 -12.40 17.34 -0.42
N ASP A 286 -12.88 18.38 0.26
CA ASP A 286 -13.41 18.34 1.62
C ASP A 286 -14.87 18.80 1.61
N TYR A 287 -15.73 18.02 2.25
CA TYR A 287 -17.16 18.23 2.33
C TYR A 287 -17.51 18.91 3.65
N VAL A 288 -17.72 20.23 3.63
CA VAL A 288 -17.96 21.03 4.83
C VAL A 288 -19.43 20.87 5.27
N PRO A 289 -19.77 20.09 6.31
CA PRO A 289 -21.14 19.78 6.65
C PRO A 289 -21.78 20.95 7.41
N THR A 290 -23.10 20.91 7.64
CA THR A 290 -23.89 22.08 8.08
C THR A 290 -23.56 22.60 9.48
N GLY A 291 -22.96 21.78 10.34
CA GLY A 291 -22.43 22.18 11.65
C GLY A 291 -21.11 22.95 11.56
N PHE A 292 -20.58 23.20 10.36
CA PHE A 292 -19.38 24.01 10.17
C PHE A 292 -19.55 25.13 9.14
N GLN A 293 -18.71 26.15 9.30
CA GLN A 293 -18.49 27.22 8.35
C GLN A 293 -17.04 27.21 7.87
N PHE A 294 -16.84 27.24 6.55
CA PHE A 294 -15.53 27.45 5.96
C PHE A 294 -14.99 28.84 6.26
N ILE A 295 -13.75 28.94 6.72
CA ILE A 295 -13.07 30.21 7.03
C ILE A 295 -12.21 30.60 5.82
N ALA A 296 -12.64 31.62 5.06
CA ALA A 296 -11.92 32.07 3.88
C ALA A 296 -10.65 32.86 4.21
N GLY A 297 -9.56 32.58 3.47
CA GLY A 297 -8.28 33.27 3.61
C GLY A 297 -7.50 32.91 4.89
N GLY A 298 -6.25 33.36 4.98
CA GLY A 298 -5.40 33.16 6.15
C GLY A 298 -5.12 31.69 6.47
N VAL A 299 -5.86 31.14 7.43
CA VAL A 299 -5.71 29.77 7.99
C VAL A 299 -5.96 28.65 6.98
N ASN A 300 -6.78 28.89 5.95
CA ASN A 300 -7.06 27.93 4.87
C ASN A 300 -6.38 28.31 3.55
N THR A 301 -5.19 28.89 3.60
CA THR A 301 -4.44 29.21 2.38
C THR A 301 -4.19 27.96 1.54
N GLY A 302 -4.53 28.01 0.25
CA GLY A 302 -4.42 26.88 -0.69
C GLY A 302 -5.73 26.13 -0.95
N TRP A 303 -6.77 26.36 -0.14
CA TRP A 303 -8.11 25.81 -0.36
C TRP A 303 -8.97 26.77 -1.20
N THR A 304 -9.75 26.21 -2.11
CA THR A 304 -10.79 26.91 -2.88
C THR A 304 -12.15 26.40 -2.46
N TYR A 305 -13.01 27.27 -1.92
CA TYR A 305 -14.32 26.88 -1.39
C TYR A 305 -15.47 27.33 -2.30
N SER A 306 -16.39 26.41 -2.58
CA SER A 306 -17.64 26.67 -3.28
C SER A 306 -18.81 26.56 -2.30
N ALA A 307 -19.41 27.70 -1.95
CA ALA A 307 -20.54 27.75 -1.03
C ALA A 307 -21.82 27.09 -1.59
N GLY A 308 -21.93 26.96 -2.92
CA GLY A 308 -23.11 26.39 -3.58
C GLY A 308 -23.30 24.89 -3.32
N ASN A 309 -22.19 24.14 -3.29
CA ASN A 309 -22.15 22.69 -3.02
C ASN A 309 -21.41 22.36 -1.71
N ARG A 310 -20.93 23.37 -0.97
CA ARG A 310 -20.20 23.25 0.31
C ARG A 310 -18.91 22.42 0.23
N GLN A 311 -18.27 22.36 -0.94
CA GLN A 311 -16.99 21.69 -1.14
C GLN A 311 -15.82 22.66 -1.06
N ALA A 312 -14.74 22.27 -0.38
CA ALA A 312 -13.44 22.93 -0.44
C ALA A 312 -12.45 22.02 -1.18
N THR A 313 -11.73 22.53 -2.18
CA THR A 313 -10.75 21.75 -2.95
C THR A 313 -9.33 22.28 -2.80
N ARG A 314 -8.34 21.39 -2.87
CA ARG A 314 -6.92 21.74 -2.80
C ARG A 314 -6.05 20.72 -3.52
N THR A 315 -5.08 21.17 -4.29
CA THR A 315 -4.03 20.30 -4.83
C THR A 315 -2.84 20.26 -3.87
N LEU A 316 -2.33 19.06 -3.58
CA LEU A 316 -1.09 18.87 -2.83
C LEU A 316 0.12 19.42 -3.62
N ALA A 317 1.07 20.01 -2.90
CA ALA A 317 2.27 20.57 -3.50
C ALA A 317 3.37 19.50 -3.63
N GLY A 318 4.03 19.46 -4.78
CA GLY A 318 5.14 18.54 -5.03
C GLY A 318 4.70 17.16 -5.49
N LYS A 319 5.69 16.25 -5.60
CA LYS A 319 5.46 14.84 -5.91
C LYS A 319 5.50 14.04 -4.62
N LEU A 320 4.61 13.06 -4.49
CA LEU A 320 4.58 12.11 -3.41
C LEU A 320 5.25 10.82 -3.89
N LYS A 321 6.45 10.51 -3.40
CA LYS A 321 7.17 9.29 -3.82
C LYS A 321 6.54 8.06 -3.11
N PRO A 322 6.79 6.84 -3.61
CA PRO A 322 6.48 5.61 -2.89
C PRO A 322 6.93 5.65 -1.43
N SER A 323 6.06 5.20 -0.54
CA SER A 323 6.19 5.24 0.93
C SER A 323 6.23 6.65 1.57
N ASP A 324 6.22 7.73 0.79
CA ASP A 324 6.07 9.08 1.35
C ASP A 324 4.59 9.34 1.73
N SER A 325 4.38 10.30 2.62
CA SER A 325 3.07 10.86 2.92
C SER A 325 3.12 12.39 2.94
N ALA A 326 2.00 13.03 2.63
CA ALA A 326 1.84 14.47 2.67
C ALA A 326 0.59 14.85 3.46
N GLU A 327 0.69 15.94 4.23
CA GLU A 327 -0.39 16.38 5.11
C GLU A 327 -0.83 17.81 4.77
N VAL A 328 -2.13 18.06 4.86
CA VAL A 328 -2.74 19.38 4.82
C VAL A 328 -3.75 19.53 5.94
N THR A 329 -4.02 20.77 6.33
CA THR A 329 -5.03 21.09 7.34
C THR A 329 -6.12 21.95 6.71
N ILE A 330 -7.36 21.68 7.09
CA ILE A 330 -8.52 22.55 6.87
C ILE A 330 -9.10 22.93 8.23
N ARG A 331 -9.25 24.25 8.43
CA ARG A 331 -9.79 24.83 9.66
C ARG A 331 -11.21 25.30 9.42
N LEU A 332 -12.15 24.74 10.18
CA LEU A 332 -13.58 25.02 10.05
C LEU A 332 -14.13 25.63 11.34
N ARG A 333 -15.02 26.62 11.24
CA ARG A 333 -15.69 27.18 12.42
C ARG A 333 -16.91 26.36 12.79
N LEU A 334 -16.93 25.84 14.00
CA LEU A 334 -18.05 25.10 14.56
C LEU A 334 -19.28 26.01 14.75
N LEU A 335 -20.42 25.61 14.21
CA LEU A 335 -21.70 26.29 14.30
C LEU A 335 -22.70 25.46 15.09
N ALA A 336 -23.64 26.13 15.74
CA ALA A 336 -24.82 25.46 16.27
C ALA A 336 -25.69 24.97 15.10
N ASN A 337 -26.05 23.68 15.13
CA ASN A 337 -26.96 23.08 14.16
C ASN A 337 -28.03 22.25 14.87
N GLY A 338 -29.14 21.98 14.18
CA GLY A 338 -30.10 20.98 14.63
C GLY A 338 -29.43 19.60 14.68
N ALA A 339 -29.94 18.74 15.55
CA ALA A 339 -29.29 17.51 15.94
C ALA A 339 -29.41 16.38 14.89
N THR A 340 -28.51 16.40 13.92
CA THR A 340 -28.20 15.26 13.05
C THR A 340 -26.70 14.97 13.14
N ALA A 341 -26.31 13.70 13.30
CA ALA A 341 -24.90 13.31 13.40
C ALA A 341 -24.07 13.84 12.21
N ASP A 342 -24.62 13.72 11.00
CA ASP A 342 -24.03 14.16 9.73
C ASP A 342 -23.71 15.66 9.71
N ALA A 343 -24.35 16.48 10.55
CA ALA A 343 -24.03 17.91 10.62
C ALA A 343 -22.62 18.16 11.16
N TYR A 344 -22.06 17.21 11.92
CA TYR A 344 -20.77 17.35 12.60
C TYR A 344 -19.72 16.32 12.13
N THR A 345 -20.02 15.56 11.07
CA THR A 345 -19.08 14.66 10.38
C THR A 345 -18.52 15.37 9.14
N ASN A 346 -17.22 15.66 9.14
CA ASN A 346 -16.56 16.29 8.00
C ASN A 346 -15.80 15.22 7.20
N LEU A 347 -16.11 15.08 5.91
CA LEU A 347 -15.54 14.06 5.03
C LEU A 347 -14.50 14.68 4.10
N ALA A 348 -13.47 13.95 3.72
CA ALA A 348 -12.56 14.33 2.64
C ALA A 348 -12.17 13.12 1.82
N GLU A 349 -11.84 13.34 0.55
CA GLU A 349 -11.40 12.29 -0.36
C GLU A 349 -10.33 12.78 -1.33
N ILE A 350 -9.62 11.83 -1.95
CA ILE A 350 -8.78 12.08 -3.11
C ILE A 350 -9.69 12.16 -4.32
N LYS A 351 -9.70 13.33 -4.98
CA LYS A 351 -10.52 13.56 -6.16
C LYS A 351 -9.90 13.06 -7.45
N SER A 352 -8.58 13.15 -7.54
CA SER A 352 -7.80 12.69 -8.69
C SER A 352 -6.32 12.87 -8.39
N ALA A 353 -5.50 12.06 -9.04
CA ALA A 353 -4.06 12.22 -9.05
C ALA A 353 -3.47 11.84 -10.41
N GLN A 354 -2.22 12.21 -10.64
CA GLN A 354 -1.47 11.89 -11.84
C GLN A 354 -0.19 11.13 -11.50
N ASP A 355 0.24 10.28 -12.42
CA ASP A 355 1.55 9.64 -12.37
C ASP A 355 2.68 10.59 -12.78
N THR A 356 3.91 10.08 -12.82
CA THR A 356 5.09 10.87 -13.20
C THR A 356 5.10 11.34 -14.65
N THR A 357 4.29 10.74 -15.54
CA THR A 357 4.12 11.13 -16.95
C THR A 357 3.07 12.24 -17.12
N GLY A 358 2.25 12.48 -16.08
CA GLY A 358 1.14 13.43 -16.10
C GLY A 358 -0.18 12.81 -16.57
N ALA A 359 -0.21 11.49 -16.81
CA ALA A 359 -1.45 10.77 -17.06
C ALA A 359 -2.21 10.56 -15.73
N PRO A 360 -3.55 10.41 -15.75
CA PRO A 360 -4.30 10.02 -14.56
C PRO A 360 -3.74 8.71 -13.98
N GLY A 361 -3.44 8.70 -12.68
CA GLY A 361 -3.12 7.48 -11.96
C GLY A 361 -4.33 6.57 -11.94
N GLN A 362 -4.14 5.27 -12.16
CA GLN A 362 -5.17 4.27 -11.90
C GLN A 362 -4.88 3.69 -10.53
N ASP A 363 -5.63 4.17 -9.53
CA ASP A 363 -5.55 3.64 -8.19
C ASP A 363 -5.98 2.17 -8.19
N ILE A 364 -5.28 1.33 -7.43
CA ILE A 364 -5.38 -0.12 -7.58
C ILE A 364 -6.57 -0.72 -6.83
N ASP A 365 -6.99 -0.05 -5.77
CA ASP A 365 -8.07 -0.42 -4.86
C ASP A 365 -9.04 0.72 -4.55
N SER A 366 -8.83 1.93 -5.06
CA SER A 366 -9.78 3.05 -4.87
C SER A 366 -10.38 3.57 -6.18
N ASN A 367 -11.49 4.32 -6.10
CA ASN A 367 -12.05 5.05 -7.23
C ASN A 367 -12.16 6.58 -6.98
N PRO A 368 -11.03 7.32 -7.06
CA PRO A 368 -10.99 8.76 -6.79
C PRO A 368 -12.00 9.59 -7.61
N ASP A 369 -12.90 10.32 -6.94
CA ASP A 369 -13.91 11.16 -7.60
C ASP A 369 -14.36 12.45 -6.83
N ASP A 370 -15.61 12.89 -6.98
CA ASP A 370 -16.14 14.05 -6.26
C ASP A 370 -17.56 13.87 -5.70
N ASP A 371 -17.89 12.63 -5.29
CA ASP A 371 -19.16 12.25 -4.67
C ASP A 371 -18.96 11.47 -3.33
N PRO A 372 -19.30 12.06 -2.18
CA PRO A 372 -19.00 11.48 -0.85
C PRO A 372 -19.96 10.35 -0.44
N ASN A 373 -20.71 9.79 -1.39
CA ASN A 373 -21.77 8.81 -1.13
C ASN A 373 -21.61 7.51 -1.91
N ASN A 374 -20.49 7.32 -2.63
CA ASN A 374 -20.21 6.10 -3.38
C ASN A 374 -18.97 5.34 -2.94
N ASP A 375 -18.38 5.72 -1.82
CA ASP A 375 -17.25 5.00 -1.23
C ASP A 375 -17.75 3.89 -0.30
N THR A 376 -17.16 2.70 -0.41
CA THR A 376 -17.31 1.68 0.63
C THR A 376 -16.35 1.95 1.77
N GLY A 377 -16.74 1.67 3.02
CA GLY A 377 -15.86 1.86 4.18
C GLY A 377 -15.92 3.27 4.75
N GLY A 378 -14.91 3.65 5.55
CA GLY A 378 -14.85 4.98 6.18
C GLY A 378 -16.09 5.43 6.97
N GLU A 379 -16.74 4.56 7.76
CA GLU A 379 -17.86 4.98 8.62
C GLU A 379 -17.33 5.65 9.90
N PRO A 380 -17.83 6.84 10.33
CA PRO A 380 -17.28 7.55 11.48
C PRO A 380 -17.33 6.72 12.78
N GLY A 381 -16.18 6.52 13.43
CA GLY A 381 -16.03 5.66 14.61
C GLY A 381 -16.22 4.17 14.35
N GLY A 382 -16.33 3.76 13.08
CA GLY A 382 -16.45 2.37 12.63
C GLY A 382 -15.11 1.62 12.58
N PRO A 383 -15.11 0.34 12.16
CA PRO A 383 -13.91 -0.48 12.07
C PRO A 383 -12.97 -0.10 10.91
N THR A 384 -13.46 0.69 9.96
CA THR A 384 -12.72 1.21 8.80
C THR A 384 -12.44 2.71 8.91
N ASP A 385 -12.82 3.35 10.02
CA ASP A 385 -12.46 4.75 10.32
C ASP A 385 -10.95 4.84 10.51
N ASP A 386 -10.30 5.83 9.90
CA ASP A 386 -8.85 6.02 9.92
C ASP A 386 -8.03 4.85 9.28
N GLU A 387 -8.63 3.84 8.65
CA GLU A 387 -7.88 2.76 8.01
C GLU A 387 -7.27 3.21 6.67
N ILE A 388 -6.15 2.61 6.28
CA ILE A 388 -5.42 2.96 5.03
C ILE A 388 -4.91 1.72 4.28
N ASN A 389 -5.36 0.52 4.64
CA ASN A 389 -4.88 -0.72 4.02
C ASN A 389 -6.03 -1.70 3.74
N GLN A 390 -7.27 -1.24 3.92
CA GLN A 390 -8.44 -2.02 3.61
C GLN A 390 -8.75 -1.80 2.13
N VAL A 391 -9.40 -2.79 1.51
CA VAL A 391 -9.61 -2.80 0.06
C VAL A 391 -11.06 -3.18 -0.26
N PRO A 392 -11.57 -2.86 -1.46
CA PRO A 392 -12.95 -3.14 -1.79
C PRO A 392 -13.27 -4.64 -1.72
N PRO A 393 -14.48 -5.02 -1.27
CA PRO A 393 -15.62 -4.14 -0.99
C PRO A 393 -15.70 -3.65 0.48
N ILE A 394 -14.60 -3.75 1.24
CA ILE A 394 -14.59 -3.38 2.66
C ILE A 394 -14.37 -1.87 2.82
N ASP A 395 -13.42 -1.33 2.07
CA ASP A 395 -13.01 0.08 2.10
C ASP A 395 -12.36 0.46 0.78
N GLU A 396 -12.52 1.70 0.31
CA GLU A 396 -11.77 2.25 -0.83
C GLU A 396 -10.59 3.12 -0.40
N ASP A 397 -10.43 3.40 0.90
CA ASP A 397 -9.29 4.06 1.56
C ASP A 397 -8.79 5.41 1.03
N ASP A 398 -9.35 5.93 -0.07
CA ASP A 398 -9.12 7.29 -0.58
C ASP A 398 -10.11 8.33 -0.03
N HIS A 399 -11.10 7.88 0.76
CA HIS A 399 -12.13 8.65 1.44
C HIS A 399 -12.12 8.37 2.96
N ASP A 400 -12.15 9.42 3.79
CA ASP A 400 -12.18 9.25 5.26
C ASP A 400 -12.99 10.36 5.97
N PRO A 401 -13.88 10.03 6.93
CA PRO A 401 -14.61 10.99 7.74
C PRO A 401 -13.81 11.47 8.95
N ALA A 402 -14.29 12.54 9.59
CA ALA A 402 -13.94 12.84 10.97
C ALA A 402 -15.13 13.48 11.69
N ILE A 403 -15.59 12.86 12.77
CA ILE A 403 -16.74 13.31 13.56
C ILE A 403 -16.31 13.98 14.88
N ILE A 404 -16.88 15.15 15.17
CA ILE A 404 -16.80 15.73 16.52
C ILE A 404 -18.04 15.36 17.33
N ASN A 405 -17.84 14.99 18.59
CA ASN A 405 -18.91 14.67 19.52
C ASN A 405 -19.35 15.91 20.30
N ILE A 406 -20.62 16.27 20.16
CA ILE A 406 -21.27 17.45 20.75
C ILE A 406 -22.39 16.98 21.68
N PHE A 407 -22.20 17.27 22.96
CA PHE A 407 -23.21 17.08 23.99
C PHE A 407 -23.89 18.42 24.28
N ASP A 408 -25.14 18.56 23.85
CA ASP A 408 -25.89 19.83 23.97
C ASP A 408 -27.35 19.56 24.33
N LEU A 409 -27.72 19.92 25.56
CA LEU A 409 -29.09 19.86 26.05
C LEU A 409 -29.65 21.28 26.23
N ALA A 410 -30.86 21.49 25.74
CA ALA A 410 -31.58 22.75 25.89
C ALA A 410 -32.90 22.57 26.61
N ILE A 411 -33.36 23.61 27.31
CA ILE A 411 -34.62 23.59 28.06
C ILE A 411 -35.50 24.79 27.69
N ARG A 412 -36.79 24.54 27.51
CA ARG A 412 -37.80 25.58 27.31
C ARG A 412 -38.96 25.39 28.26
N LYS A 413 -39.33 26.45 28.98
CA LYS A 413 -40.48 26.46 29.89
C LYS A 413 -41.58 27.38 29.37
N THR A 414 -42.84 26.98 29.52
CA THR A 414 -44.01 27.76 29.10
C THR A 414 -45.16 27.53 30.05
N LEU A 415 -45.84 28.60 30.48
CA LEU A 415 -47.12 28.48 31.19
C LEU A 415 -48.21 28.13 30.16
N ILE A 416 -48.84 26.96 30.29
CA ILE A 416 -49.81 26.47 29.30
C ILE A 416 -51.25 26.43 29.82
N ASN A 417 -51.46 26.43 31.14
CA ASN A 417 -52.80 26.44 31.71
C ASN A 417 -52.84 27.13 33.08
N PRO A 418 -53.63 28.20 33.27
CA PRO A 418 -54.21 29.03 32.21
C PRO A 418 -53.08 29.72 31.42
N ALA A 419 -53.10 29.62 30.09
CA ALA A 419 -52.07 30.21 29.23
C ALA A 419 -52.03 31.75 29.31
N THR A 420 -53.16 32.38 29.66
CA THR A 420 -53.31 33.84 29.76
C THR A 420 -54.11 34.22 30.98
N GLY A 421 -53.82 35.40 31.54
CA GLY A 421 -54.58 35.97 32.66
C GLY A 421 -55.96 36.55 32.26
N PRO A 422 -56.69 37.14 33.22
CA PRO A 422 -56.30 37.37 34.62
C PRO A 422 -56.25 36.08 35.44
N TYR A 423 -55.39 36.07 36.46
CA TYR A 423 -55.16 34.91 37.33
C TYR A 423 -55.80 35.12 38.71
N THR A 424 -56.33 34.04 39.31
CA THR A 424 -56.92 34.07 40.67
C THR A 424 -56.05 33.30 41.65
N TYR A 425 -55.78 33.88 42.83
CA TYR A 425 -55.03 33.18 43.86
C TYR A 425 -55.73 31.89 44.31
N GLY A 426 -54.95 30.84 44.56
CA GLY A 426 -55.39 29.48 44.85
C GLY A 426 -55.64 28.61 43.62
N GLN A 427 -55.61 29.15 42.40
CA GLN A 427 -55.74 28.35 41.19
C GLN A 427 -54.44 27.62 40.83
N VAL A 428 -54.55 26.52 40.09
CA VAL A 428 -53.40 25.74 39.62
C VAL A 428 -52.90 26.31 38.28
N HIS A 429 -51.60 26.53 38.19
CA HIS A 429 -50.87 26.83 36.97
C HIS A 429 -50.06 25.62 36.53
N THR A 430 -50.25 25.16 35.29
CA THR A 430 -49.47 24.10 34.66
C THR A 430 -48.41 24.70 33.76
N PHE A 431 -47.15 24.46 34.09
CA PHE A 431 -46.02 24.77 33.24
C PHE A 431 -45.60 23.53 32.44
N ARG A 432 -45.37 23.72 31.14
CA ARG A 432 -44.75 22.73 30.25
C ARG A 432 -43.26 23.04 30.19
N VAL A 433 -42.44 22.06 30.55
CA VAL A 433 -40.99 22.08 30.45
C VAL A 433 -40.61 21.09 29.36
N VAL A 434 -39.92 21.56 28.32
CA VAL A 434 -39.45 20.72 27.22
C VAL A 434 -37.93 20.69 27.27
N VAL A 435 -37.35 19.50 27.36
CA VAL A 435 -35.91 19.27 27.25
C VAL A 435 -35.62 18.73 25.86
N PHE A 436 -34.66 19.34 25.16
CA PHE A 436 -34.23 18.97 23.81
C PHE A 436 -32.80 18.44 23.86
N ASN A 437 -32.51 17.43 23.04
CA ASN A 437 -31.15 17.09 22.70
C ASN A 437 -30.78 17.76 21.37
N GLN A 438 -29.94 18.79 21.45
CA GLN A 438 -29.48 19.60 20.31
C GLN A 438 -28.08 19.18 19.82
N GLY A 439 -27.43 18.24 20.50
CA GLY A 439 -26.14 17.66 20.12
C GLY A 439 -26.28 16.42 19.24
N ASN A 440 -25.15 15.79 18.90
CA ASN A 440 -25.11 14.50 18.18
C ASN A 440 -24.81 13.30 19.09
N MET A 441 -24.68 13.51 20.40
CA MET A 441 -24.54 12.44 21.38
C MET A 441 -25.88 12.13 22.05
N ALA A 442 -26.15 10.86 22.33
CA ALA A 442 -27.31 10.49 23.14
C ALA A 442 -27.13 10.96 24.60
N ALA A 443 -28.22 11.41 25.22
CA ALA A 443 -28.22 11.86 26.61
C ALA A 443 -29.09 10.95 27.48
N THR A 444 -28.59 10.57 28.65
CA THR A 444 -29.28 9.70 29.61
C THR A 444 -29.28 10.31 31.01
N ASN A 445 -30.13 9.79 31.90
CA ASN A 445 -30.17 10.17 33.31
C ASN A 445 -30.29 11.70 33.52
N ILE A 446 -31.17 12.34 32.74
CA ILE A 446 -31.28 13.80 32.71
C ILE A 446 -32.14 14.26 33.90
N SER A 447 -31.51 14.95 34.84
CA SER A 447 -32.18 15.53 36.01
C SER A 447 -32.58 16.97 35.72
N VAL A 448 -33.84 17.31 36.02
CA VAL A 448 -34.38 18.65 35.86
C VAL A 448 -34.83 19.18 37.21
N ASN A 449 -34.33 20.35 37.60
CA ASN A 449 -34.76 21.10 38.77
C ASN A 449 -35.78 22.17 38.37
N ASP A 450 -36.76 22.41 39.23
CA ASP A 450 -37.73 23.50 39.14
C ASP A 450 -37.67 24.34 40.41
N TYR A 451 -37.33 25.61 40.28
CA TYR A 451 -37.17 26.55 41.39
C TYR A 451 -38.49 27.27 41.66
N ILE A 452 -39.14 26.92 42.76
CA ILE A 452 -40.47 27.39 43.14
C ILE A 452 -40.35 28.72 43.89
N PRO A 453 -40.81 29.86 43.31
CA PRO A 453 -40.75 31.15 43.99
C PRO A 453 -41.90 31.28 45.00
N GLU A 454 -41.82 32.27 45.90
CA GLU A 454 -42.79 32.51 46.99
C GLU A 454 -44.25 32.69 46.54
N GLY A 455 -44.47 33.12 45.30
CA GLY A 455 -45.79 33.27 44.69
C GLY A 455 -46.38 31.96 44.16
N TYR A 456 -45.71 30.83 44.37
CA TYR A 456 -46.24 29.50 44.11
C TYR A 456 -46.06 28.58 45.31
N SER A 457 -46.88 27.55 45.39
CA SER A 457 -46.62 26.38 46.25
C SER A 457 -46.67 25.11 45.42
N PHE A 458 -45.82 24.17 45.78
CA PHE A 458 -45.68 22.88 45.11
C PHE A 458 -46.11 21.74 46.03
N SER A 459 -46.81 20.77 45.45
CA SER A 459 -47.05 19.44 46.00
C SER A 459 -46.73 18.42 44.92
N ASN A 460 -46.10 17.29 45.25
CA ASN A 460 -45.69 16.28 44.28
C ASN A 460 -46.78 15.98 43.24
N ASN A 461 -46.44 16.14 41.96
CA ASN A 461 -47.34 15.89 40.84
C ASN A 461 -46.55 15.56 39.58
N ASN A 462 -47.14 14.79 38.65
CA ASN A 462 -46.60 14.54 37.32
C ASN A 462 -45.12 14.07 37.30
N GLY A 463 -44.73 13.24 38.27
CA GLY A 463 -43.35 12.75 38.42
C GLY A 463 -42.37 13.71 39.12
N TRP A 464 -42.77 14.96 39.36
CA TRP A 464 -41.99 15.90 40.16
C TRP A 464 -42.07 15.53 41.64
N THR A 465 -40.92 15.52 42.30
CA THR A 465 -40.76 15.28 43.74
C THR A 465 -39.90 16.38 44.36
N GLY A 466 -39.94 16.59 45.68
CA GLY A 466 -39.06 17.57 46.33
C GLY A 466 -39.75 18.36 47.43
N GLY A 467 -39.34 19.62 47.60
CA GLY A 467 -39.76 20.49 48.69
C GLY A 467 -40.37 21.82 48.22
N PRO A 468 -40.65 22.75 49.16
CA PRO A 468 -41.35 24.00 48.85
C PRO A 468 -40.55 24.96 47.96
N ASN A 469 -39.24 24.79 47.85
CA ASN A 469 -38.35 25.70 47.10
C ASN A 469 -37.80 25.09 45.81
N VAL A 470 -37.67 23.76 45.75
CA VAL A 470 -37.11 23.04 44.60
C VAL A 470 -37.90 21.74 44.40
N ALA A 471 -38.43 21.55 43.21
CA ALA A 471 -38.94 20.29 42.72
C ALA A 471 -37.94 19.68 41.72
N MET A 472 -37.88 18.36 41.64
CA MET A 472 -36.96 17.59 40.81
C MET A 472 -37.73 16.56 39.99
N ASN A 473 -37.32 16.34 38.76
CA ASN A 473 -37.82 15.29 37.89
C ASN A 473 -36.66 14.63 37.15
N LEU A 474 -36.74 13.31 36.97
CA LEU A 474 -35.72 12.52 36.31
C LEU A 474 -36.27 11.93 35.02
N ILE A 475 -35.62 12.26 33.90
CA ILE A 475 -35.90 11.69 32.59
C ILE A 475 -35.05 10.41 32.47
N ASN A 476 -35.71 9.25 32.60
CA ASN A 476 -35.05 7.94 32.58
C ASN A 476 -34.86 7.38 31.16
N ASN A 477 -35.58 7.89 30.17
CA ASN A 477 -35.39 7.49 28.79
C ASN A 477 -34.15 8.19 28.20
N THR A 478 -33.45 7.49 27.33
CA THR A 478 -32.42 8.09 26.47
C THR A 478 -33.09 9.08 25.52
N LEU A 479 -32.56 10.30 25.47
CA LEU A 479 -32.89 11.26 24.42
C LEU A 479 -31.84 11.12 23.31
N GLN A 480 -32.25 10.62 22.15
CA GLN A 480 -31.37 10.57 20.98
C GLN A 480 -31.17 11.98 20.40
N PRO A 481 -30.14 12.19 19.56
CA PRO A 481 -30.00 13.43 18.81
C PRO A 481 -31.31 13.84 18.13
N GLY A 482 -31.77 15.07 18.38
CA GLY A 482 -32.99 15.62 17.77
C GLY A 482 -34.26 15.37 18.56
N ASP A 483 -34.22 14.45 19.53
CA ASP A 483 -35.36 14.17 20.38
C ASP A 483 -35.65 15.30 21.36
N SER A 484 -36.88 15.31 21.83
CA SER A 484 -37.28 16.11 22.98
C SER A 484 -38.24 15.35 23.88
N VAL A 485 -38.28 15.72 25.15
CA VAL A 485 -39.21 15.19 26.14
C VAL A 485 -39.93 16.32 26.85
N GLU A 486 -41.20 16.08 27.17
CA GLU A 486 -42.05 17.05 27.84
C GLU A 486 -42.35 16.62 29.26
N LEU A 487 -42.14 17.53 30.20
CA LEU A 487 -42.51 17.42 31.60
C LEU A 487 -43.56 18.48 31.90
N PHE A 488 -44.53 18.15 32.74
CA PHE A 488 -45.57 19.08 33.17
C PHE A 488 -45.49 19.27 34.68
N ILE A 489 -45.42 20.50 35.17
CA ILE A 489 -45.44 20.80 36.61
C ILE A 489 -46.63 21.69 36.95
N ASN A 490 -47.44 21.24 37.92
CA ASN A 490 -48.56 21.99 38.46
C ASN A 490 -48.13 22.73 39.72
N LEU A 491 -48.32 24.05 39.75
CA LEU A 491 -48.03 24.92 40.89
C LEU A 491 -49.28 25.70 41.30
N THR A 492 -49.53 25.84 42.60
CA THR A 492 -50.66 26.63 43.10
C THR A 492 -50.24 28.10 43.20
N PHE A 493 -50.96 28.98 42.50
CA PHE A 493 -50.67 30.41 42.42
C PHE A 493 -51.06 31.12 43.73
N ASN A 494 -50.11 31.75 44.42
CA ASN A 494 -50.29 32.31 45.75
C ASN A 494 -50.16 33.83 45.77
N MET A 495 -50.86 34.44 46.73
CA MET A 495 -50.70 35.86 47.06
C MET A 495 -49.40 36.08 47.83
N VAL A 496 -48.66 37.11 47.45
CA VAL A 496 -47.43 37.53 48.13
C VAL A 496 -47.68 38.88 48.78
N ALA A 497 -47.42 38.99 50.08
CA ALA A 497 -47.74 40.18 50.86
C ALA A 497 -46.93 41.42 50.43
N VAL A 498 -45.67 41.22 50.02
CA VAL A 498 -44.78 42.27 49.52
C VAL A 498 -44.11 41.78 48.24
N PRO A 499 -44.74 41.96 47.07
CA PRO A 499 -44.27 41.35 45.84
C PRO A 499 -43.03 42.03 45.25
N SER A 500 -42.23 41.24 44.55
CA SER A 500 -41.13 41.65 43.70
C SER A 500 -41.32 41.13 42.27
N MET A 501 -40.50 41.60 41.33
CA MET A 501 -40.51 41.08 39.94
C MET A 501 -40.22 39.57 39.85
N LYS A 502 -39.61 38.96 40.89
CA LYS A 502 -39.29 37.52 40.91
C LYS A 502 -40.34 36.67 41.63
N SER A 503 -41.29 37.28 42.33
CA SER A 503 -42.22 36.56 43.22
C SER A 503 -43.05 35.50 42.48
N TRP A 504 -43.30 35.66 41.17
CA TRP A 504 -44.00 34.68 40.33
C TRP A 504 -43.16 34.21 39.13
N ALA A 505 -41.87 34.51 39.11
CA ALA A 505 -40.97 34.03 38.07
C ALA A 505 -40.44 32.65 38.46
N ASN A 506 -40.92 31.62 37.76
CA ASN A 506 -40.60 30.23 38.04
C ASN A 506 -39.64 29.70 36.97
N TYR A 507 -38.53 29.10 37.41
CA TYR A 507 -37.41 28.71 36.55
C TYR A 507 -37.25 27.19 36.56
N SER A 508 -36.84 26.61 35.44
CA SER A 508 -36.39 25.22 35.37
C SER A 508 -34.96 25.19 34.86
N GLU A 509 -34.19 24.20 35.30
CA GLU A 509 -32.78 24.01 34.96
C GLU A 509 -32.53 22.52 34.73
N ILE A 510 -31.72 22.19 33.72
CA ILE A 510 -31.15 20.85 33.59
C ILE A 510 -29.99 20.78 34.58
N ALA A 511 -30.17 20.00 35.64
CA ALA A 511 -29.26 19.95 36.77
C ALA A 511 -28.10 18.97 36.57
N GLY A 512 -28.22 18.05 35.61
CA GLY A 512 -27.18 17.12 35.22
C GLY A 512 -27.70 16.09 34.23
N ALA A 513 -26.78 15.49 33.47
CA ALA A 513 -27.05 14.40 32.55
C ALA A 513 -25.78 13.55 32.36
N ASN A 514 -25.94 12.38 31.76
CA ASN A 514 -24.84 11.53 31.35
C ASN A 514 -24.84 11.40 29.82
N ASP A 515 -23.66 11.18 29.25
CA ASP A 515 -23.53 10.71 27.87
C ASP A 515 -23.85 9.20 27.74
N ASP A 516 -23.71 8.69 26.52
CA ASP A 516 -23.90 7.29 26.12
C ASP A 516 -22.88 6.32 26.75
N GLU A 517 -21.75 6.83 27.24
CA GLU A 517 -20.76 6.09 28.03
C GLU A 517 -20.99 6.19 29.55
N TRP A 518 -22.14 6.73 29.98
CA TRP A 518 -22.49 6.97 31.38
C TRP A 518 -21.56 7.95 32.11
N LYS A 519 -20.81 8.78 31.38
CA LYS A 519 -19.97 9.81 31.97
C LYS A 519 -20.82 11.05 32.28
N PRO A 520 -20.73 11.62 33.49
CA PRO A 520 -21.41 12.87 33.82
C PRO A 520 -20.93 14.01 32.91
N ARG A 521 -21.88 14.81 32.42
CA ARG A 521 -21.63 15.97 31.55
C ARG A 521 -22.09 17.26 32.18
#